data_AF-A0A438HDR5-F1
#
_entry.id   AF-A0A438HDR5-F1
#
_cell.length_a   1.000
_cell.length_b   1.000
_cell.length_c   1.000
_cell.angle_alpha   90.00
_cell.angle_beta   90.00
_cell.angle_gamma   90.00
#
_symmetry.space_group_name_H-M   'P 1'
#
loop_
_entity.id
_entity.type
_entity.pdbx_description
1 polymer ?
#
loop_
_entity_poly.entity_id
_entity_poly.type
_entity_poly.pdbx_seq_one_letter_code
_entity_poly.pdbx_strand_id
1 'polypeptide(L)'
;MLLIFYIYIYIENRLEMSDLDTHHLGFYTIFYVLLKLQHCHHGTRKQDLIASLLSSYEDGLCPLLQRAILNKTGTCVRISCKAESLVWRALRLFFLNGEQDLSAFLLVDLGIVKYPTYNCIISDQIFPGLNDLLAYEEAIEVAQIMDEALDDKNSGLVLRCISISNSRLFISCSKSTQSSASESAATFLSCLSASWVYSKVVLLGISFLERERRYWDKYCGFMAHKEILKLFKRAGNALKLMDWQHIQQTCGEHKLDVNGSLTERFLKLDCDWCLSSTRSNGHRYDDAVHLLKRLLDGFTCDGRRGYWTLRLSVDLEHLGRLNESLSVAEDGLLDPWVRAGSRMALQRRVLRLGKPPRRWKTPCYSEAIKRKIIEVHVQGRPLNCETGMKSRFYGEDGEQCGVEQLALQYYAGEGGGWQGVHTESGIWLTIFGLLMWDIIFADVPNVFHTRFQVWLI
;
A
#
# COMPACT_ATOMS: atom_id res chain seq x y z
N MET A 1 0.82 24.31 18.50
CA MET A 1 1.07 25.58 17.78
C MET A 1 2.44 26.21 18.08
N LEU A 2 2.95 26.18 19.31
CA LEU A 2 4.24 26.81 19.66
C LEU A 2 5.51 26.06 19.21
N LEU A 3 5.45 24.76 18.90
CA LEU A 3 6.61 24.01 18.39
C LEU A 3 6.90 24.22 16.89
N ILE A 4 5.93 24.75 16.12
CA ILE A 4 6.05 24.93 14.66
C ILE A 4 6.84 26.21 14.32
N PHE A 5 6.95 27.15 15.26
CA PHE A 5 7.69 28.40 15.06
C PHE A 5 9.22 28.29 15.29
N TYR A 6 9.72 27.13 15.76
CA TYR A 6 11.14 26.95 16.10
C TYR A 6 11.92 26.02 15.16
N ILE A 7 11.37 25.69 13.98
CA ILE A 7 12.16 25.06 12.92
C ILE A 7 12.85 26.17 12.14
N TYR A 8 14.08 26.49 12.54
CA TYR A 8 15.02 27.27 11.73
C TYR A 8 15.05 26.66 10.32
N ILE A 9 14.48 27.36 9.34
CA ILE A 9 14.62 27.01 7.93
C ILE A 9 16.08 27.28 7.58
N TYR A 10 16.90 26.24 7.60
CA TYR A 10 18.25 26.28 7.07
C TYR A 10 18.15 26.31 5.54
N ILE A 11 18.26 27.52 4.98
CA ILE A 11 18.28 27.75 3.53
C ILE A 11 19.70 27.45 3.05
N GLU A 12 19.87 26.35 2.33
CA GLU A 12 21.15 25.98 1.74
C GLU A 12 21.33 26.73 0.41
N ASN A 13 22.30 27.64 0.35
CA ASN A 13 22.54 28.54 -0.80
C ASN A 13 23.35 27.91 -1.95
N ARG A 14 23.35 26.58 -2.09
CA ARG A 14 24.03 25.87 -3.18
C ARG A 14 23.14 24.77 -3.73
N LEU A 15 22.71 24.93 -4.98
CA LEU A 15 22.14 23.86 -5.80
C LEU A 15 23.27 23.24 -6.63
N GLU A 16 23.57 21.96 -6.40
CA GLU A 16 24.39 21.18 -7.34
C GLU A 16 23.51 20.72 -8.51
N MET A 17 24.07 20.48 -9.71
CA MET A 17 23.21 20.25 -10.90
C MET A 17 22.33 19.00 -10.80
N SER A 18 22.77 18.08 -9.95
CA SER A 18 22.13 16.83 -9.66
C SER A 18 20.99 16.94 -8.63
N ASP A 19 20.78 18.14 -8.07
CA ASP A 19 19.63 18.51 -7.23
C ASP A 19 18.47 19.13 -8.02
N LEU A 20 18.59 19.24 -9.35
CA LEU A 20 17.53 19.76 -10.21
C LEU A 20 16.44 18.72 -10.41
N ASP A 21 15.53 18.62 -9.44
CA ASP A 21 14.28 17.90 -9.66
C ASP A 21 13.48 18.54 -10.79
N THR A 22 13.23 17.69 -11.77
CA THR A 22 12.78 17.97 -13.12
C THR A 22 11.35 18.51 -13.23
N HIS A 23 10.66 18.67 -12.11
CA HIS A 23 9.36 19.33 -12.00
C HIS A 23 9.45 20.87 -12.11
N HIS A 24 10.56 21.48 -11.72
CA HIS A 24 10.67 22.94 -11.58
C HIS A 24 11.03 23.72 -12.87
N LEU A 25 11.54 23.05 -13.90
CA LEU A 25 11.76 23.70 -15.19
C LEU A 25 10.49 23.72 -16.05
N GLY A 26 10.12 24.91 -16.54
CA GLY A 26 9.08 25.04 -17.57
C GLY A 26 9.49 24.35 -18.87
N PHE A 27 8.53 23.74 -19.57
CA PHE A 27 8.73 23.06 -20.86
C PHE A 27 9.52 23.91 -21.87
N TYR A 28 9.20 25.20 -21.94
CA TYR A 28 9.88 26.16 -22.82
C TYR A 28 11.34 26.41 -22.45
N THR A 29 11.70 26.35 -21.17
CA THR A 29 13.09 26.51 -20.71
C THR A 29 13.93 25.30 -21.10
N ILE A 30 13.40 24.10 -20.91
CA ILE A 30 14.03 22.83 -21.30
C ILE A 30 14.20 22.78 -22.83
N PHE A 31 13.13 23.08 -23.56
CA PHE A 31 13.11 23.07 -25.02
C PHE A 31 14.10 24.08 -25.61
N TYR A 32 14.21 25.28 -25.04
CA TYR A 32 15.15 26.31 -25.50
C TYR A 32 16.62 25.96 -25.21
N VAL A 33 16.92 25.28 -24.10
CA VAL A 33 18.27 24.79 -23.78
C VAL A 33 18.68 23.68 -24.75
N LEU A 34 17.78 22.76 -25.06
CA LEU A 34 18.05 21.68 -26.03
C LEU A 34 18.14 22.15 -27.49
N LEU A 35 17.37 23.18 -27.88
CA LEU A 35 17.50 23.85 -29.18
C LEU A 35 18.89 24.46 -29.38
N LYS A 36 19.50 25.00 -28.31
CA LYS A 36 20.88 25.51 -28.34
C LYS A 36 21.94 24.39 -28.42
N LEU A 37 21.59 23.16 -28.05
CA LEU A 37 22.48 21.99 -28.08
C LEU A 37 22.32 21.14 -29.36
N GLN A 38 21.54 21.58 -30.35
CA GLN A 38 21.31 20.89 -31.63
C GLN A 38 20.72 19.46 -31.52
N HIS A 39 20.15 19.06 -30.38
CA HIS A 39 19.66 17.70 -30.11
C HIS A 39 18.13 17.55 -30.06
N CYS A 40 17.35 18.39 -30.75
CA CYS A 40 15.88 18.35 -30.64
C CYS A 40 15.15 18.01 -31.95
N HIS A 41 14.35 16.94 -31.90
CA HIS A 41 13.24 16.71 -32.81
C HIS A 41 12.00 17.47 -32.31
N HIS A 42 11.25 18.12 -33.20
CA HIS A 42 9.99 18.78 -32.84
C HIS A 42 8.94 17.75 -32.37
N GLY A 43 8.39 17.94 -31.16
CA GLY A 43 7.20 17.21 -30.68
C GLY A 43 7.37 16.26 -29.49
N THR A 44 8.51 16.26 -28.78
CA THR A 44 8.76 15.35 -27.65
C THR A 44 8.18 15.85 -26.32
N ARG A 45 7.82 14.93 -25.41
CA ARG A 45 7.25 15.26 -24.10
C ARG A 45 8.34 15.82 -23.18
N LYS A 46 7.94 16.55 -22.13
CA LYS A 46 8.88 17.14 -21.15
C LYS A 46 9.87 16.10 -20.60
N GLN A 47 9.39 14.90 -20.28
CA GLN A 47 10.21 13.81 -19.74
C GLN A 47 11.26 13.29 -20.72
N ASP A 48 10.92 13.18 -22.01
CA ASP A 48 11.87 12.73 -23.04
C ASP A 48 13.01 13.74 -23.22
N LEU A 49 12.67 15.04 -23.15
CA LEU A 49 13.63 16.14 -23.21
C LEU A 49 14.57 16.12 -21.99
N ILE A 50 14.02 15.85 -20.80
CA ILE A 50 14.80 15.72 -19.55
C ILE A 50 15.77 14.53 -19.65
N ALA A 51 15.29 13.36 -20.06
CA ALA A 51 16.13 12.17 -20.20
C ALA A 51 17.29 12.42 -21.17
N SER A 52 17.03 13.11 -22.28
CA SER A 52 18.06 13.49 -23.26
C SER A 52 19.10 14.47 -22.69
N LEU A 53 18.67 15.41 -21.84
CA LEU A 53 19.58 16.34 -21.16
C LEU A 53 20.48 15.63 -20.15
N LEU A 54 19.90 14.70 -19.38
CA LEU A 54 20.63 13.91 -18.40
C LEU A 54 21.68 13.02 -19.08
N SER A 55 21.33 12.30 -20.15
CA SER A 55 22.29 11.49 -20.90
C SER A 55 23.44 12.32 -21.49
N SER A 56 23.15 13.49 -22.06
CA SER A 56 24.19 14.39 -22.58
C SER A 56 25.09 15.00 -21.49
N TYR A 57 24.63 15.05 -20.25
CA TYR A 57 25.45 15.45 -19.11
C TYR A 57 26.34 14.32 -18.61
N GLU A 58 25.80 13.11 -18.47
CA GLU A 58 26.54 11.91 -18.03
C GLU A 58 27.71 11.57 -18.98
N ASP A 59 27.51 11.76 -20.29
CA ASP A 59 28.54 11.55 -21.31
C ASP A 59 29.63 12.64 -21.30
N GLY A 60 29.54 13.65 -20.41
CA GLY A 60 30.49 14.76 -20.31
C GLY A 60 30.49 15.71 -21.51
N LEU A 61 29.53 15.57 -22.43
CA LEU A 61 29.48 16.28 -23.71
C LEU A 61 29.20 17.79 -23.56
N CYS A 62 28.65 18.24 -22.42
CA CYS A 62 28.32 19.66 -22.23
C CYS A 62 28.59 20.20 -20.80
N PRO A 63 29.84 20.60 -20.48
CA PRO A 63 30.20 21.18 -19.18
C PRO A 63 29.54 22.55 -18.91
N LEU A 64 28.95 23.20 -19.92
CA LEU A 64 28.25 24.49 -19.79
C LEU A 64 26.74 24.35 -19.50
N LEU A 65 26.21 23.12 -19.51
CA LEU A 65 24.79 22.87 -19.32
C LEU A 65 24.28 23.39 -17.97
N GLN A 66 25.02 23.15 -16.89
CA GLN A 66 24.69 23.64 -15.54
C GLN A 66 24.55 25.15 -15.50
N ARG A 67 25.52 25.84 -16.09
CA ARG A 67 25.54 27.30 -16.13
C ARG A 67 24.39 27.84 -16.99
N ALA A 68 24.07 27.17 -18.11
CA ALA A 68 22.97 27.56 -18.98
C ALA A 68 21.60 27.38 -18.29
N ILE A 69 21.41 26.30 -17.54
CA ILE A 69 20.21 26.02 -16.75
C ILE A 69 20.07 27.07 -15.63
N LEU A 70 21.10 27.26 -14.81
CA LEU A 70 21.08 28.21 -13.69
C LEU A 70 20.82 29.66 -14.15
N ASN A 71 21.44 30.07 -15.26
CA ASN A 71 21.20 31.39 -15.85
C ASN A 71 19.74 31.59 -16.31
N LYS A 72 19.02 30.50 -16.63
CA LYS A 72 17.63 30.54 -17.09
C LYS A 72 16.61 30.34 -15.98
N THR A 73 16.92 29.54 -14.97
CA THR A 73 16.04 29.30 -13.82
C THR A 73 16.06 30.44 -12.82
N GLY A 74 17.16 31.20 -12.75
CA GLY A 74 17.32 32.28 -11.77
C GLY A 74 17.55 31.72 -10.36
N THR A 75 17.28 32.54 -9.34
CA THR A 75 17.40 32.12 -7.94
C THR A 75 16.32 31.10 -7.60
N CYS A 76 16.75 29.91 -7.16
CA CYS A 76 15.88 28.84 -6.70
C CYS A 76 16.15 28.56 -5.22
N VAL A 77 15.09 28.25 -4.47
CA VAL A 77 15.18 27.86 -3.06
C VAL A 77 14.64 26.45 -2.94
N ARG A 78 15.39 25.57 -2.28
CA ARG A 78 14.98 24.21 -1.95
C ARG A 78 15.00 24.04 -0.44
N ILE A 79 14.01 23.33 0.10
CA ILE A 79 14.01 22.93 1.51
C ILE A 79 15.07 21.85 1.68
N SER A 80 15.88 21.93 2.75
CA SER A 80 16.85 20.86 3.04
C SER A 80 16.13 19.54 3.31
N CYS A 81 16.65 18.44 2.75
CA CYS A 81 16.12 17.09 2.95
C CYS A 81 16.05 16.70 4.44
N LYS A 82 16.95 17.22 5.28
CA LYS A 82 16.92 17.01 6.74
C LYS A 82 15.72 17.68 7.40
N ALA A 83 15.42 18.91 6.99
CA ALA A 83 14.27 19.65 7.51
C ALA A 83 12.96 19.00 7.08
N GLU A 84 12.89 18.57 5.82
CA GLU A 84 11.76 17.83 5.28
C GLU A 84 11.53 16.51 6.04
N SER A 85 12.57 15.68 6.19
CA SER A 85 12.49 14.43 6.95
C SER A 85 11.98 14.64 8.38
N LEU A 86 12.45 15.70 9.07
CA LEU A 86 12.02 16.02 10.42
C LEU A 86 10.53 16.43 10.49
N VAL A 87 10.06 17.22 9.52
CA VAL A 87 8.64 17.61 9.44
C VAL A 87 7.77 16.38 9.18
N TRP A 88 8.17 15.48 8.27
CA TRP A 88 7.41 14.26 8.00
C TRP A 88 7.36 13.31 9.19
N ARG A 89 8.46 13.18 9.94
CA ARG A 89 8.47 12.43 11.20
C ARG A 89 7.51 13.05 12.21
N ALA A 90 7.50 14.37 12.35
CA ALA A 90 6.59 15.06 13.27
C ALA A 90 5.12 14.86 12.87
N LEU A 91 4.80 14.97 11.57
CA LEU A 91 3.44 14.74 11.06
C LEU A 91 3.00 13.28 11.25
N ARG A 92 3.89 12.32 11.01
CA ARG A 92 3.62 10.90 11.21
C ARG A 92 3.33 10.58 12.67
N LEU A 93 4.11 11.13 13.60
CA LEU A 93 3.88 10.98 15.04
C LEU A 93 2.61 11.69 15.52
N PHE A 94 2.20 12.76 14.83
CA PHE A 94 1.00 13.51 15.18
C PHE A 94 -0.29 12.84 14.66
N PHE A 95 -0.34 12.49 13.37
CA PHE A 95 -1.55 11.93 12.77
C PHE A 95 -1.66 10.42 12.91
N LEU A 96 -0.52 9.71 13.00
CA LEU A 96 -0.46 8.25 13.08
C LEU A 96 -1.21 7.55 11.92
N ASN A 97 -1.38 8.27 10.80
CA ASN A 97 -1.96 7.79 9.56
C ASN A 97 -1.32 8.53 8.38
N GLY A 98 -1.43 7.95 7.17
CA GLY A 98 -0.88 8.53 5.94
C GLY A 98 -1.85 9.43 5.17
N GLU A 99 -3.07 9.66 5.69
CA GLU A 99 -4.13 10.37 4.96
C GLU A 99 -4.18 11.87 5.28
N GLN A 100 -3.76 12.26 6.48
CA GLN A 100 -3.80 13.65 6.95
C GLN A 100 -2.46 14.35 6.79
N ASP A 101 -2.52 15.67 6.56
CA ASP A 101 -1.35 16.55 6.45
C ASP A 101 -1.62 17.92 7.07
N LEU A 102 -0.70 18.86 6.85
CA LEU A 102 -0.80 20.23 7.39
C LEU A 102 -2.09 20.97 6.98
N SER A 103 -2.74 20.58 5.86
CA SER A 103 -4.01 21.19 5.45
C SER A 103 -5.16 20.85 6.40
N ALA A 104 -5.07 19.76 7.17
CA ALA A 104 -6.07 19.41 8.16
C ALA A 104 -6.23 20.49 9.24
N PHE A 105 -5.13 21.17 9.62
CA PHE A 105 -5.19 22.30 10.55
C PHE A 105 -5.90 23.51 9.94
N LEU A 106 -5.55 23.85 8.69
CA LEU A 106 -6.19 24.96 7.98
C LEU A 106 -7.69 24.74 7.81
N LEU A 107 -8.11 23.51 7.51
CA LEU A 107 -9.54 23.19 7.36
C LEU A 107 -10.32 23.33 8.67
N VAL A 108 -9.68 23.09 9.82
CA VAL A 108 -10.28 23.33 11.14
C VAL A 108 -10.33 24.81 11.46
N ASP A 109 -9.25 25.54 11.22
CA ASP A 109 -9.16 26.98 11.49
C ASP A 109 -10.16 27.78 10.63
N LEU A 110 -10.40 27.33 9.39
CA LEU A 110 -11.43 27.87 8.50
C LEU A 110 -12.87 27.43 8.88
N GLY A 111 -13.03 26.54 9.85
CA GLY A 111 -14.32 26.00 10.27
C GLY A 111 -14.99 25.05 9.26
N ILE A 112 -14.25 24.61 8.24
CA ILE A 112 -14.73 23.69 7.19
C ILE A 112 -14.88 22.28 7.75
N VAL A 113 -13.91 21.84 8.56
CA VAL A 113 -13.91 20.52 9.20
C VAL A 113 -14.11 20.67 10.70
N LYS A 114 -15.01 19.87 11.26
CA LYS A 114 -15.24 19.76 12.70
C LYS A 114 -15.01 18.32 13.12
N TYR A 115 -14.08 18.12 14.05
CA TYR A 115 -13.81 16.82 14.63
C TYR A 115 -14.79 16.53 15.78
N PRO A 116 -15.13 15.25 16.02
CA PRO A 116 -15.86 14.83 17.20
C PRO A 116 -15.16 15.27 18.49
N THR A 117 -15.93 15.44 19.57
CA THR A 117 -15.39 15.77 20.89
C THR A 117 -15.15 14.49 21.68
N TYR A 118 -13.91 14.27 22.11
CA TYR A 118 -13.46 13.13 22.91
C TYR A 118 -12.24 13.53 23.73
N ASN A 119 -11.90 12.73 24.76
CA ASN A 119 -10.71 12.95 25.57
C ASN A 119 -9.52 12.12 25.06
N CYS A 120 -8.36 12.75 25.00
CA CYS A 120 -7.10 12.06 24.71
C CYS A 120 -6.51 11.52 26.02
N ILE A 121 -6.69 10.22 26.28
CA ILE A 121 -6.19 9.54 27.47
C ILE A 121 -4.97 8.70 27.08
N ILE A 122 -3.78 9.28 27.15
CA ILE A 122 -2.53 8.62 26.71
C ILE A 122 -1.85 8.01 27.93
N SER A 123 -1.70 6.69 27.93
CA SER A 123 -1.02 5.91 28.98
C SER A 123 0.19 5.13 28.45
N ASP A 124 0.12 4.65 27.20
CA ASP A 124 1.16 3.85 26.57
C ASP A 124 1.94 4.65 25.52
N GLN A 125 3.22 4.32 25.38
CA GLN A 125 4.04 4.82 24.28
C GLN A 125 3.82 3.95 23.04
N ILE A 126 3.52 4.61 21.90
CA ILE A 126 3.34 3.92 20.62
C ILE A 126 4.65 3.28 20.15
N PHE A 127 5.74 4.04 20.26
CA PHE A 127 7.09 3.60 19.93
C PHE A 127 7.90 3.54 21.24
N PRO A 128 8.32 2.34 21.69
CA PRO A 128 9.12 2.19 22.92
C PRO A 128 10.45 2.94 22.88
N GLY A 129 11.02 3.15 21.69
CA GLY A 129 12.22 3.95 21.51
C GLY A 129 12.43 4.43 20.08
N LEU A 130 13.50 5.22 19.91
CA LEU A 130 13.89 5.77 18.61
C LEU A 130 14.14 4.67 17.57
N ASN A 131 14.70 3.54 17.99
CA ASN A 131 14.98 2.42 17.08
C ASN A 131 13.70 1.81 16.49
N ASP A 132 12.63 1.70 17.27
CA ASP A 132 11.34 1.17 16.79
C ASP A 132 10.68 2.13 15.81
N LEU A 133 10.75 3.44 16.11
CA LEU A 133 10.31 4.48 15.18
C LEU A 133 11.09 4.40 13.88
N LEU A 134 12.42 4.42 13.93
CA LEU A 134 13.27 4.36 12.73
C LEU A 134 13.03 3.07 11.91
N ALA A 135 12.84 1.93 12.57
CA ALA A 135 12.51 0.69 11.88
C ALA A 135 11.13 0.75 11.21
N TYR A 136 10.15 1.39 11.84
CA TYR A 136 8.84 1.64 11.23
C TYR A 136 8.95 2.58 10.02
N GLU A 137 9.77 3.63 10.10
CA GLU A 137 10.03 4.53 8.97
C GLU A 137 10.73 3.81 7.81
N GLU A 138 11.74 2.96 8.09
CA GLU A 138 12.38 2.10 7.09
C GLU A 138 11.36 1.16 6.41
N ALA A 139 10.45 0.56 7.19
CA ALA A 139 9.44 -0.33 6.63
C ALA A 139 8.46 0.39 5.71
N ILE A 140 8.07 1.63 6.06
CA ILE A 140 7.26 2.51 5.20
C ILE A 140 8.02 2.80 3.91
N GLU A 141 9.29 3.19 3.99
CA GLU A 141 10.10 3.49 2.81
C GLU A 141 10.21 2.27 1.85
N VAL A 142 10.47 1.08 2.38
CA VAL A 142 10.51 -0.17 1.58
C VAL A 142 9.16 -0.42 0.89
N ALA A 143 8.06 -0.17 1.57
CA ALA A 143 6.72 -0.33 1.02
C ALA A 143 6.41 0.70 -0.08
N GLN A 144 6.95 1.91 0.01
CA GLN A 144 6.85 2.91 -1.04
C GLN A 144 7.67 2.51 -2.28
N ILE A 145 8.91 2.07 -2.09
CA ILE A 145 9.77 1.59 -3.17
C ILE A 145 9.11 0.42 -3.91
N MET A 146 8.44 -0.48 -3.17
CA MET A 146 7.67 -1.58 -3.75
C MET A 146 6.53 -1.09 -4.65
N ASP A 147 5.79 -0.06 -4.23
CA ASP A 147 4.67 0.53 -4.97
C ASP A 147 5.17 1.16 -6.29
N GLU A 148 6.20 2.01 -6.20
CA GLU A 148 6.85 2.64 -7.36
C GLU A 148 7.43 1.60 -8.32
N ALA A 149 8.11 0.58 -7.80
CA ALA A 149 8.66 -0.50 -8.61
C ALA A 149 7.59 -1.33 -9.34
N LEU A 150 6.37 -1.45 -8.77
CA LEU A 150 5.27 -2.12 -9.44
C LEU A 150 4.69 -1.28 -10.58
N ASP A 151 4.59 0.03 -10.39
CA ASP A 151 4.17 0.98 -11.44
C ASP A 151 5.17 1.03 -12.60
N ASP A 152 6.47 1.08 -12.26
CA ASP A 152 7.58 1.09 -13.22
C ASP A 152 7.88 -0.31 -13.82
N LYS A 153 7.19 -1.35 -13.34
CA LYS A 153 7.41 -2.76 -13.71
C LYS A 153 8.84 -3.25 -13.47
N ASN A 154 9.54 -2.65 -12.50
CA ASN A 154 10.89 -3.02 -12.11
C ASN A 154 10.88 -4.26 -11.19
N SER A 155 10.85 -5.43 -11.82
CA SER A 155 10.82 -6.72 -11.11
C SER A 155 12.00 -6.93 -10.16
N GLY A 156 13.18 -6.38 -10.48
CA GLY A 156 14.37 -6.50 -9.63
C GLY A 156 14.25 -5.74 -8.31
N LEU A 157 13.65 -4.55 -8.32
CA LEU A 157 13.36 -3.79 -7.10
C LEU A 157 12.26 -4.45 -6.27
N VAL A 158 11.20 -4.96 -6.92
CA VAL A 158 10.13 -5.70 -6.25
C VAL A 158 10.70 -6.89 -5.48
N LEU A 159 11.53 -7.72 -6.13
CA LEU A 159 12.16 -8.87 -5.50
C LEU A 159 13.07 -8.47 -4.32
N ARG A 160 13.82 -7.37 -4.44
CA ARG A 160 14.63 -6.85 -3.32
C ARG A 160 13.78 -6.42 -2.13
N CYS A 161 12.66 -5.73 -2.37
CA CYS A 161 11.74 -5.32 -1.32
C CYS A 161 11.13 -6.53 -0.58
N ILE A 162 10.80 -7.61 -1.29
CA ILE A 162 10.34 -8.88 -0.70
C ILE A 162 11.42 -9.46 0.20
N SER A 163 12.64 -9.59 -0.30
CA SER A 163 13.78 -10.17 0.44
C SER A 163 14.06 -9.41 1.74
N ILE A 164 14.18 -8.08 1.65
CA ILE A 164 14.42 -7.21 2.81
C ILE A 164 13.29 -7.38 3.83
N SER A 165 12.03 -7.22 3.39
CA SER A 165 10.87 -7.31 4.29
C SER A 165 10.78 -8.67 4.98
N ASN A 166 11.02 -9.75 4.23
CA ASN A 166 10.99 -11.10 4.75
C ASN A 166 12.12 -11.35 5.77
N SER A 167 13.33 -10.84 5.52
CA SER A 167 14.45 -10.94 6.47
C SER A 167 14.16 -10.19 7.79
N ARG A 168 13.61 -8.98 7.70
CA ARG A 168 13.28 -8.12 8.85
C ARG A 168 12.14 -8.71 9.69
N LEU A 169 11.14 -9.31 9.05
CA LEU A 169 10.08 -10.06 9.73
C LEU A 169 10.62 -11.22 10.55
N PHE A 170 11.57 -11.99 10.02
CA PHE A 170 12.16 -13.12 10.73
C PHE A 170 12.87 -12.69 12.02
N ILE A 171 13.69 -11.64 11.91
CA ILE A 171 14.46 -11.09 13.04
C ILE A 171 13.51 -10.54 14.12
N SER A 172 12.37 -9.99 13.71
CA SER A 172 11.38 -9.45 14.64
C SER A 172 10.62 -10.56 15.38
N CYS A 173 10.23 -11.63 14.67
CA CYS A 173 9.51 -12.76 15.27
C CYS A 173 10.37 -13.52 16.29
N SER A 174 11.66 -13.72 16.02
CA SER A 174 12.56 -14.43 16.94
C SER A 174 12.81 -13.69 18.26
N LYS A 175 12.71 -12.36 18.27
CA LYS A 175 12.78 -11.54 19.49
C LYS A 175 11.50 -11.61 20.32
N SER A 176 10.33 -11.69 19.67
CA SER A 176 9.02 -11.71 20.34
C SER A 176 8.76 -12.98 21.16
N THR A 177 9.37 -14.11 20.78
CA THR A 177 9.26 -15.38 21.53
C THR A 177 9.89 -15.32 22.92
N GLN A 178 10.64 -14.26 23.25
CA GLN A 178 11.28 -14.07 24.55
C GLN A 178 10.57 -13.07 25.48
N SER A 179 9.53 -12.35 25.02
CA SER A 179 8.82 -11.35 25.82
C SER A 179 7.35 -11.72 26.03
N SER A 180 7.06 -12.43 27.13
CA SER A 180 5.69 -12.65 27.61
C SER A 180 5.19 -11.40 28.36
N ALA A 181 4.48 -10.50 27.68
CA ALA A 181 3.77 -9.40 28.32
C ALA A 181 2.41 -9.13 27.66
N SER A 182 1.34 -9.35 28.43
CA SER A 182 -0.01 -8.74 28.35
C SER A 182 -0.54 -8.39 26.94
N GLU A 183 -1.13 -9.38 26.29
CA GLU A 183 -1.62 -9.35 24.90
C GLU A 183 -2.94 -8.57 24.67
N SER A 184 -3.59 -8.02 25.70
CA SER A 184 -4.99 -7.59 25.58
C SER A 184 -5.24 -6.14 25.13
N ALA A 185 -4.28 -5.23 25.29
CA ALA A 185 -4.43 -3.82 24.89
C ALA A 185 -3.67 -3.45 23.58
N ALA A 186 -2.83 -4.36 23.07
CA ALA A 186 -1.80 -4.05 22.06
C ALA A 186 -2.21 -4.30 20.58
N THR A 187 -3.43 -4.77 20.30
CA THR A 187 -3.75 -5.28 18.95
C THR A 187 -3.96 -4.17 17.91
N PHE A 188 -4.54 -3.03 18.27
CA PHE A 188 -4.85 -1.97 17.28
C PHE A 188 -3.61 -1.12 16.96
N LEU A 189 -2.79 -0.75 17.94
CA LEU A 189 -1.51 -0.05 17.70
C LEU A 189 -0.46 -0.92 16.99
N SER A 190 -0.67 -2.24 16.89
CA SER A 190 0.21 -3.13 16.14
C SER A 190 0.37 -2.71 14.67
N CYS A 191 -0.62 -2.01 14.11
CA CYS A 191 -0.55 -1.46 12.74
C CYS A 191 0.58 -0.41 12.57
N LEU A 192 1.03 0.20 13.67
CA LEU A 192 2.11 1.18 13.73
C LEU A 192 3.48 0.53 14.00
N SER A 193 3.63 -0.77 13.73
CA SER A 193 4.90 -1.50 13.88
C SER A 193 5.56 -1.80 12.54
N ALA A 194 6.90 -1.86 12.54
CA ALA A 194 7.68 -2.24 11.36
C ALA A 194 7.29 -3.63 10.83
N SER A 195 7.06 -4.59 11.74
CA SER A 195 6.64 -5.95 11.37
C SER A 195 5.30 -5.95 10.65
N TRP A 196 4.32 -5.16 11.10
CA TRP A 196 3.04 -5.06 10.43
C TRP A 196 3.18 -4.48 9.02
N VAL A 197 3.98 -3.44 8.82
CA VAL A 197 4.23 -2.87 7.48
C VAL A 197 4.97 -3.87 6.59
N TYR A 198 6.04 -4.50 7.06
CA TYR A 198 6.75 -5.53 6.28
C TYR A 198 5.84 -6.70 5.90
N SER A 199 4.90 -7.10 6.77
CA SER A 199 3.93 -8.15 6.43
C SER A 199 3.02 -7.77 5.25
N LYS A 200 2.73 -6.47 5.09
CA LYS A 200 1.98 -5.94 3.93
C LYS A 200 2.84 -5.95 2.67
N VAL A 201 4.12 -5.57 2.77
CA VAL A 201 5.06 -5.64 1.63
C VAL A 201 5.22 -7.07 1.16
N VAL A 202 5.41 -8.03 2.08
CA VAL A 202 5.49 -9.45 1.73
C VAL A 202 4.18 -9.94 1.08
N LEU A 203 3.01 -9.52 1.59
CA LEU A 203 1.73 -9.88 1.00
C LEU A 203 1.54 -9.32 -0.42
N LEU A 204 1.99 -8.09 -0.65
CA LEU A 204 2.01 -7.50 -1.98
C LEU A 204 2.99 -8.26 -2.90
N GLY A 205 4.15 -8.64 -2.36
CA GLY A 205 5.14 -9.48 -3.03
C GLY A 205 4.63 -10.86 -3.44
N ILE A 206 3.89 -11.53 -2.56
CA ILE A 206 3.19 -12.79 -2.88
C ILE A 206 2.26 -12.58 -4.07
N SER A 207 1.49 -11.49 -4.08
CA SER A 207 0.61 -11.15 -5.20
C SER A 207 1.38 -10.91 -6.50
N PHE A 208 2.58 -10.35 -6.43
CA PHE A 208 3.47 -10.19 -7.58
C PHE A 208 3.97 -11.55 -8.10
N LEU A 209 4.37 -12.46 -7.21
CA LEU A 209 4.80 -13.81 -7.55
C LEU A 209 3.68 -14.65 -8.20
N GLU A 210 2.43 -14.47 -7.75
CA GLU A 210 1.24 -15.13 -8.30
C GLU A 210 0.84 -14.62 -9.72
N ARG A 211 1.10 -13.34 -10.04
CA ARG A 211 0.49 -12.62 -11.19
C ARG A 211 0.95 -13.07 -12.58
N GLU A 212 2.00 -13.88 -12.72
CA GLU A 212 2.44 -14.39 -14.04
C GLU A 212 1.60 -15.54 -14.58
N ARG A 213 0.65 -16.08 -13.81
CA ARG A 213 -0.48 -16.84 -14.35
C ARG A 213 -1.78 -16.09 -14.05
N ARG A 214 -2.43 -15.58 -15.10
CA ARG A 214 -3.79 -15.03 -15.02
C ARG A 214 -4.68 -16.04 -14.30
N TYR A 215 -5.22 -15.69 -13.13
CA TYR A 215 -6.61 -15.85 -12.68
C TYR A 215 -6.70 -15.64 -11.15
N TRP A 216 -7.61 -14.76 -10.72
CA TRP A 216 -7.86 -14.24 -9.35
C TRP A 216 -6.73 -13.36 -8.78
N ASP A 217 -6.84 -12.04 -8.55
CA ASP A 217 -7.98 -11.15 -8.65
C ASP A 217 -7.49 -9.68 -8.72
N LYS A 218 -8.10 -8.86 -9.59
CA LYS A 218 -7.92 -7.39 -9.61
C LYS A 218 -8.28 -6.76 -8.25
N TYR A 219 -9.06 -7.46 -7.41
CA TYR A 219 -9.48 -7.01 -6.08
C TYR A 219 -8.42 -7.18 -4.97
N CYS A 220 -7.54 -8.18 -5.08
CA CYS A 220 -6.60 -8.53 -4.00
C CYS A 220 -5.33 -7.69 -4.02
N GLY A 221 -4.72 -7.55 -5.21
CA GLY A 221 -3.68 -6.54 -5.43
C GLY A 221 -4.20 -5.16 -5.06
N PHE A 222 -5.44 -4.85 -5.41
CA PHE A 222 -6.09 -3.58 -5.06
C PHE A 222 -6.33 -3.38 -3.57
N MET A 223 -6.65 -4.41 -2.76
CA MET A 223 -6.77 -4.25 -1.31
C MET A 223 -5.41 -4.07 -0.63
N ALA A 224 -4.40 -4.88 -0.98
CA ALA A 224 -3.05 -4.73 -0.43
C ALA A 224 -2.44 -3.39 -0.85
N HIS A 225 -2.54 -3.04 -2.13
CA HIS A 225 -2.11 -1.78 -2.72
C HIS A 225 -2.92 -0.60 -2.18
N LYS A 226 -4.25 -0.70 -1.97
CA LYS A 226 -5.02 0.40 -1.35
C LYS A 226 -4.62 0.64 0.10
N GLU A 227 -4.39 -0.40 0.89
CA GLU A 227 -3.97 -0.26 2.29
C GLU A 227 -2.53 0.26 2.39
N ILE A 228 -1.64 -0.20 1.50
CA ILE A 228 -0.32 0.39 1.29
C ILE A 228 -0.50 1.86 0.90
N LEU A 229 -1.25 2.18 -0.15
CA LEU A 229 -1.55 3.56 -0.55
C LEU A 229 -2.18 4.43 0.54
N LYS A 230 -2.94 3.86 1.50
CA LYS A 230 -3.44 4.61 2.66
C LYS A 230 -2.33 5.00 3.63
N LEU A 231 -1.30 4.17 3.77
CA LEU A 231 -0.05 4.54 4.45
C LEU A 231 0.78 5.54 3.61
N PHE A 232 0.73 5.44 2.27
CA PHE A 232 1.54 6.22 1.33
C PHE A 232 0.90 7.47 0.75
N LYS A 233 -0.36 7.80 1.09
CA LYS A 233 -1.15 8.80 0.36
C LYS A 233 -0.49 10.17 0.25
N ARG A 234 0.62 10.42 0.98
CA ARG A 234 1.55 11.50 0.63
C ARG A 234 3.04 11.35 0.97
N ALA A 235 3.54 10.21 1.46
CA ALA A 235 4.99 10.00 1.58
C ALA A 235 5.70 10.11 0.21
N GLY A 236 4.96 9.77 -0.84
CA GLY A 236 5.34 9.94 -2.25
C GLY A 236 5.84 11.32 -2.65
N ASN A 237 5.33 12.42 -2.10
CA ASN A 237 5.76 13.75 -2.57
C ASN A 237 7.04 14.26 -1.90
N ALA A 238 7.42 13.66 -0.77
CA ALA A 238 8.65 13.99 -0.06
C ALA A 238 9.84 13.16 -0.54
N LEU A 239 9.59 11.89 -0.85
CA LEU A 239 10.60 10.99 -1.42
C LEU A 239 10.69 11.09 -2.96
N LYS A 240 9.70 11.65 -3.65
CA LYS A 240 9.84 12.00 -5.08
C LYS A 240 10.94 13.04 -5.36
N LEU A 241 11.37 13.77 -4.33
CA LEU A 241 12.51 14.70 -4.40
C LEU A 241 13.86 14.02 -4.11
N MET A 242 13.87 12.71 -3.87
CA MET A 242 15.08 11.89 -3.86
C MET A 242 15.17 11.15 -5.19
N ASP A 243 15.72 11.83 -6.18
CA ASP A 243 16.01 11.27 -7.49
C ASP A 243 16.99 10.08 -7.33
N TRP A 244 16.48 8.85 -7.48
CA TRP A 244 17.23 7.61 -7.25
C TRP A 244 18.45 7.45 -8.17
N GLN A 245 18.48 8.15 -9.31
CA GLN A 245 19.63 8.16 -10.22
C GLN A 245 20.85 8.89 -9.60
N HIS A 246 20.62 9.86 -8.71
CA HIS A 246 21.70 10.68 -8.19
C HIS A 246 22.62 9.94 -7.19
N ILE A 247 22.11 8.91 -6.50
CA ILE A 247 22.88 8.16 -5.50
C ILE A 247 23.78 7.09 -6.13
N GLN A 248 23.57 6.70 -7.39
CA GLN A 248 24.47 5.78 -8.09
C GLN A 248 25.78 6.44 -8.57
N GLN A 249 25.80 7.77 -8.75
CA GLN A 249 26.93 8.49 -9.38
C GLN A 249 27.88 9.21 -8.41
N THR A 250 27.49 9.43 -7.16
CA THR A 250 28.26 10.27 -6.23
C THR A 250 29.23 9.51 -5.30
N CYS A 251 29.21 8.17 -5.27
CA CYS A 251 30.14 7.40 -4.43
C CYS A 251 31.44 7.06 -5.17
N GLY A 252 32.26 8.10 -5.39
CA GLY A 252 33.71 7.95 -5.55
C GLY A 252 34.38 7.65 -4.21
N GLU A 253 35.34 6.74 -4.22
CA GLU A 253 36.09 6.16 -3.09
C GLU A 253 36.45 7.17 -1.96
N HIS A 254 35.69 7.26 -0.87
CA HIS A 254 36.21 7.74 0.41
C HIS A 254 35.42 7.17 1.63
N LYS A 255 36.13 7.06 2.75
CA LYS A 255 35.84 6.23 3.94
C LYS A 255 34.55 6.59 4.72
N LEU A 256 33.71 5.56 4.89
CA LEU A 256 32.90 5.16 6.07
C LEU A 256 32.49 6.25 7.08
N ASP A 257 31.20 6.57 7.10
CA ASP A 257 30.49 7.09 8.27
C ASP A 257 29.19 6.27 8.52
N VAL A 258 28.87 5.98 9.78
CA VAL A 258 27.79 5.06 10.19
C VAL A 258 26.38 5.64 9.93
N ASN A 259 26.32 6.89 9.47
CA ASN A 259 25.13 7.67 9.14
C ASN A 259 24.82 7.78 7.64
N GLY A 260 25.40 6.92 6.79
CA GLY A 260 25.11 6.89 5.34
C GLY A 260 23.63 6.64 5.00
N SER A 261 23.17 7.19 3.87
CA SER A 261 21.81 7.00 3.35
C SER A 261 21.51 5.51 3.11
N LEU A 262 20.26 5.08 3.35
CA LEU A 262 19.81 3.67 3.23
C LEU A 262 20.16 3.03 1.87
N THR A 263 20.32 3.84 0.83
CA THR A 263 20.85 3.47 -0.50
C THR A 263 22.22 2.77 -0.47
N GLU A 264 23.17 3.18 0.39
CA GLU A 264 24.44 2.47 0.54
C GLU A 264 24.29 1.11 1.23
N ARG A 265 23.22 0.93 2.03
CA ARG A 265 22.88 -0.36 2.66
C ARG A 265 22.10 -1.27 1.71
N PHE A 266 21.25 -0.72 0.85
CA PHE A 266 20.48 -1.44 -0.18
C PHE A 266 21.36 -2.04 -1.28
N LEU A 267 22.48 -1.40 -1.62
CA LEU A 267 23.43 -1.88 -2.64
C LEU A 267 24.41 -2.94 -2.12
N LYS A 268 24.58 -3.10 -0.80
CA LYS A 268 25.57 -4.00 -0.17
C LYS A 268 25.05 -5.36 0.27
N LEU A 269 23.75 -5.61 0.15
CA LEU A 269 23.17 -6.92 0.41
C LEU A 269 23.22 -7.75 -0.88
N ASP A 270 24.32 -8.49 -1.06
CA ASP A 270 24.39 -9.60 -2.02
C ASP A 270 23.25 -10.57 -1.73
N CYS A 271 22.21 -10.52 -2.55
CA CYS A 271 21.06 -11.42 -2.45
C CYS A 271 21.25 -12.57 -3.45
N ASP A 272 21.75 -13.71 -2.95
CA ASP A 272 21.66 -15.00 -3.63
C ASP A 272 20.23 -15.34 -4.11
N TRP A 273 19.21 -14.72 -3.50
CA TRP A 273 17.79 -14.83 -3.86
C TRP A 273 17.41 -14.14 -5.18
N CYS A 274 18.11 -13.07 -5.59
CA CYS A 274 17.85 -12.42 -6.87
C CYS A 274 18.36 -13.26 -8.06
N LEU A 275 19.41 -14.06 -7.85
CA LEU A 275 19.98 -14.95 -8.88
C LEU A 275 19.15 -16.23 -9.07
N SER A 276 18.28 -16.62 -8.13
CA SER A 276 17.39 -17.77 -8.28
C SER A 276 16.06 -17.45 -9.00
N SER A 277 15.67 -16.18 -9.08
CA SER A 277 14.36 -15.73 -9.58
C SER A 277 14.21 -15.66 -11.11
N THR A 278 15.26 -15.97 -11.88
CA THR A 278 15.19 -16.18 -13.34
C THR A 278 14.68 -17.58 -13.73
N ARG A 279 14.23 -18.38 -12.75
CA ARG A 279 13.78 -19.77 -12.97
C ARG A 279 12.27 -19.89 -13.26
N SER A 280 11.92 -21.05 -13.80
CA SER A 280 10.60 -21.43 -14.33
C SER A 280 9.42 -21.15 -13.38
N ASN A 281 8.23 -20.96 -13.96
CA ASN A 281 6.98 -20.57 -13.28
C ASN A 281 6.57 -21.47 -12.08
N GLY A 282 7.08 -22.70 -11.98
CA GLY A 282 6.81 -23.56 -10.81
C GLY A 282 7.46 -23.03 -9.52
N HIS A 283 8.67 -22.48 -9.62
CA HIS A 283 9.43 -22.02 -8.45
C HIS A 283 8.81 -20.78 -7.77
N ARG A 284 8.06 -19.95 -8.51
CA ARG A 284 7.46 -18.72 -7.97
C ARG A 284 6.29 -18.98 -7.03
N TYR A 285 5.51 -20.04 -7.27
CA TYR A 285 4.47 -20.47 -6.33
C TYR A 285 5.08 -21.15 -5.10
N ASP A 286 6.20 -21.86 -5.23
CA ASP A 286 6.93 -22.38 -4.08
C ASP A 286 7.42 -21.23 -3.18
N ASP A 287 7.94 -20.14 -3.76
CA ASP A 287 8.32 -18.93 -3.02
C ASP A 287 7.11 -18.27 -2.34
N ALA A 288 5.99 -18.11 -3.06
CA ALA A 288 4.75 -17.57 -2.50
C ALA A 288 4.21 -18.41 -1.33
N VAL A 289 4.19 -19.74 -1.48
CA VAL A 289 3.81 -20.70 -0.43
C VAL A 289 4.74 -20.59 0.77
N HIS A 290 6.05 -20.45 0.56
CA HIS A 290 7.01 -20.27 1.64
C HIS A 290 6.76 -18.97 2.41
N LEU A 291 6.53 -17.85 1.70
CA LEU A 291 6.22 -16.56 2.32
C LEU A 291 4.89 -16.60 3.09
N LEU A 292 3.86 -17.25 2.53
CA LEU A 292 2.55 -17.39 3.19
C LEU A 292 2.63 -18.23 4.47
N LYS A 293 3.39 -19.34 4.45
CA LYS A 293 3.64 -20.13 5.67
C LYS A 293 4.34 -19.29 6.73
N ARG A 294 5.36 -18.52 6.34
CA ARG A 294 6.06 -17.62 7.25
C ARG A 294 5.18 -16.51 7.84
N LEU A 295 4.25 -15.96 7.05
CA LEU A 295 3.26 -15.00 7.58
C LEU A 295 2.35 -15.65 8.61
N LEU A 296 1.87 -16.87 8.35
CA LEU A 296 1.04 -17.63 9.29
C LEU A 296 1.81 -18.03 10.56
N ASP A 297 3.09 -18.33 10.46
CA ASP A 297 3.90 -18.68 11.64
C ASP A 297 4.24 -17.43 12.48
N GLY A 298 4.48 -16.29 11.84
CA GLY A 298 4.89 -15.05 12.53
C GLY A 298 3.75 -14.23 13.15
N PHE A 299 2.50 -14.43 12.70
CA PHE A 299 1.35 -13.61 13.13
C PHE A 299 0.20 -14.50 13.62
N THR A 300 0.27 -14.98 14.86
CA THR A 300 -0.71 -15.90 15.47
C THR A 300 -2.09 -15.30 15.68
N CYS A 301 -2.17 -13.98 15.88
CA CYS A 301 -3.39 -13.25 16.23
C CYS A 301 -3.71 -12.09 15.27
N ASP A 302 -3.86 -12.38 13.97
CA ASP A 302 -4.09 -11.36 12.92
C ASP A 302 -5.39 -11.61 12.13
N GLY A 303 -6.17 -10.56 11.90
CA GLY A 303 -7.42 -10.64 11.13
C GLY A 303 -7.24 -11.05 9.67
N ARG A 304 -6.02 -10.97 9.12
CA ARG A 304 -5.65 -11.37 7.76
C ARG A 304 -5.32 -12.86 7.64
N ARG A 305 -5.23 -13.60 8.75
CA ARG A 305 -4.92 -15.05 8.72
C ARG A 305 -5.86 -15.83 7.81
N GLY A 306 -7.16 -15.54 7.86
CA GLY A 306 -8.13 -16.19 6.96
C GLY A 306 -7.84 -15.95 5.47
N TYR A 307 -7.33 -14.78 5.12
CA TYR A 307 -6.93 -14.48 3.76
C TYR A 307 -5.65 -15.24 3.36
N TRP A 308 -4.64 -15.25 4.23
CA TRP A 308 -3.37 -15.96 3.97
C TRP A 308 -3.58 -17.47 3.88
N THR A 309 -4.37 -18.08 4.76
CA THR A 309 -4.68 -19.51 4.72
C THR A 309 -5.44 -19.89 3.46
N LEU A 310 -6.39 -19.06 3.04
CA LEU A 310 -7.10 -19.27 1.77
C LEU A 310 -6.14 -19.23 0.58
N ARG A 311 -5.27 -18.20 0.50
CA ARG A 311 -4.25 -18.10 -0.55
C ARG A 311 -3.30 -19.28 -0.55
N LEU A 312 -2.77 -19.66 0.61
CA LEU A 312 -1.87 -20.80 0.75
C LEU A 312 -2.50 -22.08 0.22
N SER A 313 -3.77 -22.33 0.57
CA SER A 313 -4.50 -23.48 0.05
C SER A 313 -4.68 -23.41 -1.47
N VAL A 314 -4.93 -22.23 -2.04
CA VAL A 314 -5.02 -22.01 -3.50
C VAL A 314 -3.69 -22.29 -4.19
N ASP A 315 -2.59 -21.73 -3.71
CA ASP A 315 -1.26 -21.91 -4.32
C ASP A 315 -0.78 -23.36 -4.27
N LEU A 316 -1.06 -24.07 -3.17
CA LEU A 316 -0.79 -25.51 -3.08
C LEU A 316 -1.56 -26.33 -4.12
N GLU A 317 -2.78 -25.92 -4.49
CA GLU A 317 -3.51 -26.55 -5.59
C GLU A 317 -2.87 -26.25 -6.94
N HIS A 318 -2.36 -25.02 -7.17
CA HIS A 318 -1.61 -24.67 -8.37
C HIS A 318 -0.33 -25.49 -8.54
N LEU A 319 0.32 -25.87 -7.44
CA LEU A 319 1.47 -26.79 -7.40
C LEU A 319 1.08 -28.27 -7.53
N GLY A 320 -0.22 -28.60 -7.67
CA GLY A 320 -0.70 -29.99 -7.74
C GLY A 320 -0.71 -30.72 -6.39
N ARG A 321 -0.39 -30.04 -5.28
CA ARG A 321 -0.31 -30.58 -3.91
C ARG A 321 -1.70 -30.61 -3.26
N LEU A 322 -2.64 -31.33 -3.88
CA LEU A 322 -4.07 -31.31 -3.51
C LEU A 322 -4.37 -31.78 -2.08
N ASN A 323 -3.60 -32.74 -1.54
CA ASN A 323 -3.80 -33.21 -0.16
C ASN A 323 -3.39 -32.14 0.86
N GLU A 324 -2.27 -31.45 0.63
CA GLU A 324 -1.81 -30.37 1.50
C GLU A 324 -2.72 -29.16 1.38
N SER A 325 -3.15 -28.83 0.15
CA SER A 325 -4.16 -27.82 -0.12
C SER A 325 -5.44 -28.06 0.69
N LEU A 326 -5.95 -29.31 0.70
CA LEU A 326 -7.10 -29.70 1.51
C LEU A 326 -6.82 -29.60 3.01
N SER A 327 -5.66 -30.08 3.49
CA SER A 327 -5.29 -30.00 4.91
C SER A 327 -5.26 -28.56 5.39
N VAL A 328 -4.58 -27.66 4.67
CA VAL A 328 -4.53 -26.23 4.99
C VAL A 328 -5.94 -25.63 5.05
N ALA A 329 -6.84 -26.06 4.17
CA ALA A 329 -8.22 -25.58 4.19
C ALA A 329 -9.01 -26.09 5.41
N GLU A 330 -8.81 -27.35 5.81
CA GLU A 330 -9.42 -27.94 7.01
C GLU A 330 -8.86 -27.27 8.28
N ASP A 331 -7.55 -27.11 8.38
CA ASP A 331 -6.85 -26.48 9.52
C ASP A 331 -7.26 -25.00 9.66
N GLY A 332 -7.43 -24.30 8.53
CA GLY A 332 -7.93 -22.92 8.51
C GLY A 332 -9.34 -22.76 9.07
N LEU A 333 -10.17 -23.80 9.09
CA LEU A 333 -11.51 -23.74 9.72
C LEU A 333 -11.46 -23.91 11.24
N LEU A 334 -10.36 -24.43 11.76
CA LEU A 334 -10.09 -24.55 13.19
C LEU A 334 -9.49 -23.26 13.78
N ASP A 335 -8.87 -22.43 12.94
CA ASP A 335 -8.26 -21.16 13.35
C ASP A 335 -9.33 -20.09 13.71
N PRO A 336 -9.36 -19.58 14.96
CA PRO A 336 -10.34 -18.59 15.41
C PRO A 336 -10.30 -17.25 14.67
N TRP A 337 -9.17 -16.89 14.07
CA TRP A 337 -8.99 -15.63 13.36
C TRP A 337 -9.50 -15.66 11.91
N VAL A 338 -9.92 -16.84 11.44
CA VAL A 338 -10.48 -17.05 10.10
C VAL A 338 -11.98 -16.78 10.11
N ARG A 339 -12.37 -15.60 9.66
CA ARG A 339 -13.73 -15.07 9.74
C ARG A 339 -14.38 -14.82 8.37
N ALA A 340 -15.69 -14.59 8.39
CA ALA A 340 -16.49 -14.06 7.28
C ALA A 340 -16.21 -14.74 5.92
N GLY A 341 -15.90 -13.95 4.88
CA GLY A 341 -15.72 -14.41 3.50
C GLY A 341 -14.61 -15.46 3.34
N SER A 342 -13.48 -15.29 4.05
CA SER A 342 -12.39 -16.27 4.03
C SER A 342 -12.83 -17.63 4.57
N ARG A 343 -13.57 -17.64 5.68
CA ARG A 343 -14.13 -18.88 6.24
C ARG A 343 -15.06 -19.58 5.26
N MET A 344 -15.97 -18.83 4.63
CA MET A 344 -16.89 -19.39 3.63
C MET A 344 -16.15 -19.95 2.40
N ALA A 345 -15.13 -19.26 1.93
CA ALA A 345 -14.31 -19.70 0.81
C ALA A 345 -13.55 -21.00 1.14
N LEU A 346 -12.98 -21.11 2.34
CA LEU A 346 -12.33 -22.33 2.82
C LEU A 346 -13.32 -23.48 2.95
N GLN A 347 -14.51 -23.25 3.52
CA GLN A 347 -15.52 -24.30 3.61
C GLN A 347 -15.97 -24.82 2.24
N ARG A 348 -16.19 -23.92 1.26
CA ARG A 348 -16.49 -24.31 -0.14
C ARG A 348 -15.37 -25.13 -0.74
N ARG A 349 -14.12 -24.78 -0.44
CA ARG A 349 -12.92 -25.46 -0.90
C ARG A 349 -12.79 -26.87 -0.31
N VAL A 350 -13.05 -27.04 0.99
CA VAL A 350 -13.10 -28.35 1.64
C VAL A 350 -14.16 -29.25 0.97
N LEU A 351 -15.36 -28.72 0.68
CA LEU A 351 -16.40 -29.49 -0.02
C LEU A 351 -16.01 -29.87 -1.45
N ARG A 352 -15.27 -29.01 -2.14
CA ARG A 352 -14.82 -29.26 -3.52
C ARG A 352 -13.68 -30.27 -3.59
N LEU A 353 -12.68 -30.14 -2.73
CA LEU A 353 -11.46 -30.96 -2.70
C LEU A 353 -11.63 -32.27 -1.92
N GLY A 354 -12.46 -32.26 -0.87
CA GLY A 354 -12.75 -33.41 0.00
C GLY A 354 -13.72 -34.43 -0.62
N LYS A 355 -13.71 -34.61 -1.94
CA LYS A 355 -14.48 -35.69 -2.58
C LYS A 355 -13.74 -37.04 -2.44
N PRO A 356 -14.43 -38.18 -2.46
CA PRO A 356 -13.78 -39.48 -2.48
C PRO A 356 -12.78 -39.61 -3.65
N PRO A 357 -11.61 -40.26 -3.45
CA PRO A 357 -11.20 -41.02 -2.26
C PRO A 357 -10.54 -40.17 -1.15
N ARG A 358 -10.42 -38.85 -1.29
CA ARG A 358 -9.67 -37.99 -0.33
C ARG A 358 -10.39 -37.88 1.01
N ARG A 359 -11.71 -37.67 0.99
CA ARG A 359 -12.57 -37.71 2.18
C ARG A 359 -13.90 -38.38 1.82
N TRP A 360 -14.42 -39.15 2.77
CA TRP A 360 -15.71 -39.85 2.65
C TRP A 360 -16.82 -39.19 3.49
N LYS A 361 -16.43 -38.45 4.53
CA LYS A 361 -17.36 -37.78 5.44
C LYS A 361 -17.68 -36.39 4.90
N THR A 362 -18.97 -36.09 4.78
CA THR A 362 -19.45 -34.74 4.41
C THR A 362 -19.47 -33.85 5.66
N PRO A 363 -18.88 -32.64 5.62
CA PRO A 363 -18.92 -31.69 6.73
C PRO A 363 -20.35 -31.20 7.08
N CYS A 364 -20.60 -30.90 8.36
CA CYS A 364 -21.92 -30.47 8.86
C CYS A 364 -22.43 -29.15 8.25
N TYR A 365 -21.52 -28.25 7.88
CA TYR A 365 -21.85 -26.97 7.27
C TYR A 365 -22.21 -27.06 5.77
N SER A 366 -22.19 -28.26 5.18
CA SER A 366 -22.48 -28.48 3.75
C SER A 366 -23.80 -27.84 3.32
N GLU A 367 -24.87 -28.06 4.07
CA GLU A 367 -26.21 -27.60 3.69
C GLU A 367 -26.36 -26.08 3.78
N ALA A 368 -25.73 -25.45 4.77
CA ALA A 368 -25.73 -23.99 4.89
C ALA A 368 -25.07 -23.31 3.67
N ILE A 369 -24.04 -23.92 3.09
CA ILE A 369 -23.31 -23.37 1.94
C ILE A 369 -24.06 -23.56 0.62
N LYS A 370 -24.83 -24.64 0.50
CA LYS A 370 -25.66 -24.93 -0.68
C LYS A 370 -26.96 -24.15 -0.71
N ARG A 371 -27.28 -23.41 0.36
CA ARG A 371 -28.52 -22.63 0.44
C ARG A 371 -28.64 -21.69 -0.77
N LYS A 372 -29.67 -21.92 -1.60
CA LYS A 372 -29.96 -21.07 -2.75
C LYS A 372 -30.55 -19.74 -2.27
N ILE A 373 -29.97 -18.65 -2.75
CA ILE A 373 -30.50 -17.30 -2.54
C ILE A 373 -31.50 -17.02 -3.67
N ILE A 374 -32.54 -16.23 -3.39
CA ILE A 374 -33.49 -15.82 -4.41
C ILE A 374 -32.76 -14.92 -5.41
N GLU A 375 -32.77 -15.31 -6.67
CA GLU A 375 -32.13 -14.59 -7.76
C GLU A 375 -33.21 -13.97 -8.64
N VAL A 376 -33.17 -12.65 -8.79
CA VAL A 376 -34.03 -11.90 -9.70
C VAL A 376 -33.18 -11.47 -10.89
N HIS A 377 -33.67 -11.74 -12.10
CA HIS A 377 -32.98 -11.41 -13.34
C HIS A 377 -33.65 -10.21 -13.99
N VAL A 378 -32.93 -9.10 -14.05
CA VAL A 378 -33.39 -7.85 -14.69
C VAL A 378 -32.73 -7.75 -16.06
N GLN A 379 -33.53 -7.52 -17.10
CA GLN A 379 -32.99 -7.30 -18.44
C GLN A 379 -32.51 -5.86 -18.59
N GLY A 380 -31.31 -5.68 -19.16
CA GLY A 380 -30.72 -4.37 -19.43
C GLY A 380 -30.16 -4.28 -20.84
N ARG A 381 -30.14 -3.07 -21.41
CA ARG A 381 -29.54 -2.78 -22.73
C ARG A 381 -28.11 -2.27 -22.54
N PRO A 382 -27.05 -3.07 -22.78
CA PRO A 382 -25.68 -2.68 -22.50
C PRO A 382 -25.14 -1.65 -23.52
N LEU A 383 -24.32 -0.71 -23.03
CA LEU A 383 -23.58 0.27 -23.84
C LEU A 383 -22.15 -0.20 -24.14
N ASN A 384 -21.56 -0.98 -23.23
CA ASN A 384 -20.21 -1.50 -23.34
C ASN A 384 -20.14 -2.94 -22.83
N CYS A 385 -19.27 -3.74 -23.44
CA CYS A 385 -19.03 -5.14 -23.08
C CYS A 385 -17.53 -5.41 -22.87
N GLU A 386 -16.74 -4.37 -22.59
CA GLU A 386 -15.30 -4.48 -22.44
C GLU A 386 -14.91 -4.97 -21.03
N THR A 387 -14.14 -6.05 -20.99
CA THR A 387 -13.68 -6.64 -19.74
C THR A 387 -12.75 -5.68 -18.99
N GLY A 388 -13.13 -5.29 -17.78
CA GLY A 388 -12.34 -4.40 -16.93
C GLY A 388 -12.75 -2.93 -16.97
N MET A 389 -13.77 -2.57 -17.75
CA MET A 389 -14.45 -1.29 -17.64
C MET A 389 -15.74 -1.42 -16.82
N LYS A 390 -16.18 -0.33 -16.18
CA LYS A 390 -17.48 -0.30 -15.51
C LYS A 390 -18.59 -0.45 -16.56
N SER A 391 -19.46 -1.44 -16.38
CA SER A 391 -20.58 -1.68 -17.29
C SER A 391 -21.60 -0.53 -17.20
N ARG A 392 -22.07 -0.06 -18.36
CA ARG A 392 -23.08 1.00 -18.50
C ARG A 392 -24.25 0.48 -19.33
N PHE A 393 -25.44 0.97 -19.02
CA PHE A 393 -26.71 0.53 -19.61
C PHE A 393 -27.58 1.73 -19.98
N TYR A 394 -28.54 1.52 -20.87
CA TYR A 394 -29.65 2.45 -21.03
C TYR A 394 -30.72 2.15 -19.99
N GLY A 395 -31.10 3.16 -19.20
CA GLY A 395 -32.23 3.12 -18.29
C GLY A 395 -33.58 3.08 -19.01
N GLU A 396 -34.65 2.93 -18.23
CA GLU A 396 -36.03 2.97 -18.72
C GLU A 396 -36.41 4.37 -19.25
N ASP A 397 -35.79 5.40 -18.69
CA ASP A 397 -35.86 6.81 -19.09
C ASP A 397 -35.07 7.12 -20.38
N GLY A 398 -34.32 6.15 -20.91
CA GLY A 398 -33.45 6.32 -22.07
C GLY A 398 -32.07 6.93 -21.74
N GLU A 399 -31.81 7.26 -20.48
CA GLU A 399 -30.55 7.85 -20.03
C GLU A 399 -29.48 6.78 -19.75
N GLN A 400 -28.21 7.18 -19.76
CA GLN A 400 -27.10 6.26 -19.48
C GLN A 400 -26.92 6.06 -17.97
N CYS A 401 -27.02 4.82 -17.49
CA CYS A 401 -26.91 4.49 -16.07
C CYS A 401 -25.96 3.30 -15.79
N GLY A 402 -25.60 3.11 -14.51
CA GLY A 402 -24.88 1.93 -14.03
C GLY A 402 -25.83 0.79 -13.66
N VAL A 403 -25.27 -0.41 -13.41
CA VAL A 403 -26.07 -1.61 -13.06
C VAL A 403 -26.95 -1.40 -11.84
N GLU A 404 -26.46 -0.67 -10.85
CA GLU A 404 -27.16 -0.48 -9.58
C GLU A 404 -28.34 0.48 -9.73
N GLN A 405 -28.17 1.50 -10.58
CA GLN A 405 -29.27 2.42 -10.91
C GLN A 405 -30.35 1.73 -11.76
N LEU A 406 -29.95 0.87 -12.70
CA LEU A 406 -30.89 0.06 -13.48
C LEU A 406 -31.72 -0.87 -12.57
N ALA A 407 -31.08 -1.49 -11.57
CA ALA A 407 -31.79 -2.29 -10.59
C ALA A 407 -32.78 -1.46 -9.75
N LEU A 408 -32.41 -0.23 -9.37
CA LEU A 408 -33.33 0.68 -8.65
C LEU A 408 -34.55 1.06 -9.52
N GLN A 409 -34.36 1.35 -10.80
CA GLN A 409 -35.46 1.62 -11.74
C GLN A 409 -36.43 0.42 -11.80
N TYR A 410 -35.90 -0.80 -11.95
CA TYR A 410 -36.72 -2.02 -11.94
C TYR A 410 -37.56 -2.14 -10.65
N TYR A 411 -36.95 -2.00 -9.46
CA TYR A 411 -37.70 -2.12 -8.20
C TYR A 411 -38.72 -1.00 -7.98
N ALA A 412 -38.46 0.19 -8.53
CA ALA A 412 -39.42 1.31 -8.51
C ALA A 412 -40.59 1.10 -9.47
N GLY A 413 -40.39 0.40 -10.59
CA GLY A 413 -41.41 0.04 -11.57
C GLY A 413 -41.93 -1.39 -11.36
N GLU A 414 -41.58 -2.27 -12.30
CA GLU A 414 -42.07 -3.65 -12.41
C GLU A 414 -41.81 -4.51 -11.17
N GLY A 415 -40.77 -4.20 -10.39
CA GLY A 415 -40.38 -4.92 -9.18
C GLY A 415 -41.20 -4.57 -7.93
N GLY A 416 -42.22 -3.72 -8.05
CA GLY A 416 -43.25 -3.55 -7.02
C GLY A 416 -43.39 -2.17 -6.40
N GLY A 417 -42.97 -1.09 -7.08
CA GLY A 417 -43.25 0.28 -6.62
C GLY A 417 -42.38 0.74 -5.44
N TRP A 418 -41.20 0.16 -5.26
CA TRP A 418 -40.33 0.45 -4.13
C TRP A 418 -39.54 1.74 -4.28
N GLN A 419 -39.26 2.40 -3.17
CA GLN A 419 -38.30 3.49 -3.10
C GLN A 419 -37.00 2.98 -2.48
N GLY A 420 -35.87 3.25 -3.12
CA GLY A 420 -34.58 2.75 -2.70
C GLY A 420 -33.45 3.71 -3.03
N VAL A 421 -32.32 3.51 -2.34
CA VAL A 421 -31.08 4.25 -2.56
C VAL A 421 -29.93 3.24 -2.63
N HIS A 422 -28.99 3.48 -3.54
CA HIS A 422 -27.78 2.68 -3.61
C HIS A 422 -26.70 3.27 -2.70
N THR A 423 -26.34 2.55 -1.64
CA THR A 423 -25.35 2.99 -0.64
C THR A 423 -24.29 1.95 -0.31
N GLU A 424 -24.29 0.79 -0.98
CA GLU A 424 -23.49 -0.38 -0.56
C GLU A 424 -23.65 -0.65 0.95
N SER A 425 -22.53 -0.73 1.68
CA SER A 425 -22.49 -0.85 3.16
C SER A 425 -22.61 0.49 3.89
N GLY A 426 -22.57 1.62 3.18
CA GLY A 426 -22.48 2.96 3.77
C GLY A 426 -23.66 3.30 4.67
N ILE A 427 -24.89 2.95 4.29
CA ILE A 427 -26.08 3.22 5.12
C ILE A 427 -26.01 2.52 6.48
N TRP A 428 -25.56 1.26 6.50
CA TRP A 428 -25.44 0.48 7.73
C TRP A 428 -24.35 1.03 8.64
N LEU A 429 -23.22 1.44 8.07
CA LEU A 429 -22.14 2.10 8.79
C LEU A 429 -22.58 3.45 9.37
N THR A 430 -23.35 4.23 8.62
CA THR A 430 -23.92 5.50 9.08
C THR A 430 -24.90 5.28 10.23
N ILE A 431 -25.86 4.37 10.08
CA ILE A 431 -26.83 4.05 11.15
C ILE A 431 -26.10 3.57 12.40
N PHE A 432 -25.12 2.68 12.25
CA PHE A 432 -24.30 2.22 13.36
C PHE A 432 -23.56 3.39 14.04
N GLY A 433 -22.91 4.25 13.25
CA GLY A 433 -22.19 5.43 13.76
C GLY A 433 -23.10 6.41 14.51
N LEU A 434 -24.33 6.61 14.05
CA LEU A 434 -25.31 7.47 14.72
C LEU A 434 -25.82 6.85 16.03
N LEU A 435 -26.14 5.55 16.03
CA LEU A 435 -26.67 4.86 17.21
C LEU A 435 -25.61 4.62 18.29
N MET A 436 -24.35 4.43 17.90
CA MET A 436 -23.25 4.10 18.79
C MET A 436 -22.30 5.28 18.99
N TRP A 437 -22.70 6.51 18.63
CA TRP A 437 -21.82 7.69 18.63
C TRP A 437 -21.10 7.87 19.98
N ASP A 438 -21.85 7.86 21.07
CA ASP A 438 -21.32 8.06 22.43
C ASP A 438 -20.40 6.92 22.88
N ILE A 439 -20.61 5.71 22.33
CA ILE A 439 -19.79 4.53 22.62
C ILE A 439 -18.50 4.54 21.78
N ILE A 440 -18.57 4.96 20.51
CA ILE A 440 -17.43 5.07 19.60
C ILE A 440 -16.43 6.11 20.11
N PHE A 441 -16.91 7.21 20.66
CA PHE A 441 -16.11 8.30 21.22
C PHE A 441 -15.99 8.24 22.75
N ALA A 442 -16.24 7.08 23.35
CA ALA A 442 -16.09 6.90 24.79
C ALA A 442 -14.62 7.03 25.23
N ASP A 443 -14.45 7.36 26.51
CA ASP A 443 -13.16 7.57 27.15
C ASP A 443 -12.40 6.25 27.38
N VAL A 444 -11.78 5.73 26.32
CA VAL A 444 -10.93 4.55 26.35
C VAL A 444 -9.46 4.94 26.22
N PRO A 445 -8.56 4.51 27.13
CA PRO A 445 -7.13 4.81 27.04
C PRO A 445 -6.50 4.37 25.72
N ASN A 446 -5.54 5.18 25.24
CA ASN A 446 -4.70 4.93 24.05
C ASN A 446 -5.43 4.83 22.72
N VAL A 447 -6.73 5.14 22.67
CA VAL A 447 -7.50 5.11 21.43
C VAL A 447 -7.37 6.43 20.65
N PHE A 448 -7.50 7.55 21.36
CA PHE A 448 -7.35 8.89 20.80
C PHE A 448 -6.09 9.56 21.34
N HIS A 449 -5.12 9.78 20.45
CA HIS A 449 -3.84 10.44 20.74
C HIS A 449 -3.85 11.93 20.38
N THR A 450 -4.66 12.36 19.39
CA THR A 450 -4.79 13.77 19.02
C THR A 450 -6.24 14.17 18.74
N ARG A 451 -6.52 15.47 18.79
CA ARG A 451 -7.85 16.06 18.53
C ARG A 451 -8.26 16.07 17.05
N PHE A 452 -7.44 15.48 16.18
CA PHE A 452 -7.64 15.48 14.73
C PHE A 452 -7.94 14.07 14.21
N GLN A 453 -8.41 13.15 15.06
CA GLN A 453 -8.79 11.81 14.65
C GLN A 453 -10.29 11.73 14.31
N VAL A 454 -10.58 11.10 13.18
CA VAL A 454 -11.93 10.84 12.67
C VAL A 454 -12.47 9.47 13.10
N TRP A 455 -11.60 8.52 13.42
CA TRP A 455 -11.92 7.17 13.88
C TRP A 455 -10.76 6.59 14.72
N LEU A 456 -11.02 5.44 15.36
CA LEU A 456 -10.05 4.63 16.09
C LEU A 456 -8.84 4.29 15.18
N ILE A 457 -7.62 4.24 15.74
CA ILE A 457 -6.38 3.84 15.05
C ILE A 457 -6.44 2.37 14.61
#